data_AF-A0A345H2C3-F1
#
_entry.id   AF-A0A345H2C3-F1
#
_cell.length_a   1.000
_cell.length_b   1.000
_cell.length_c   1.000
_cell.angle_alpha   90.00
_cell.angle_beta   90.00
_cell.angle_gamma   90.00
#
_symmetry.space_group_name_H-M   'P 1'
#
loop_
_entity.id
_entity.type
_entity.pdbx_description
1 polymer ?
#
loop_
_entity_poly.entity_id
_entity_poly.type
_entity_poly.pdbx_seq_one_letter_code
_entity_poly.pdbx_strand_id
1 'polypeptide(L)'
;MLSFFKERKKKISTLFNDAPNTFKYSFTIQVKDVVFGIHTNQTSLGNYIKQTYQEFIVDKPADYVFNFHNHTKSVVIDVSENESYTYDFIQFFDTYFYYRYGKQEPIVDIALPSKFEFWEFENFFKIFISSISLKFNALLIHASAVVKDNEIILFSGQSGAGKSTIAGLSGYPIIHDDNILISHLGDGLFELETIPFKIPYKKNTFTGKIKGFYRLFQHDETFIRDIEKNKQLTHLLFGLWAFDHFGNKNTMQYNANVMKYCTEIVPHLKIKELYFTKTNDFLKLV
;
A
#
# COMPACT_ATOMS: atom_id res chain seq x y z
N MET A 1 3.25 1.55 46.46
CA MET A 1 2.67 2.60 45.60
C MET A 1 2.32 1.99 44.24
N LEU A 2 1.44 0.98 44.23
CA LEU A 2 1.11 0.09 43.10
C LEU A 2 -0.42 0.11 42.87
N SER A 3 -0.99 1.31 42.75
CA SER A 3 -2.44 1.46 42.54
C SER A 3 -2.76 2.75 41.79
N PHE A 4 -2.23 2.90 40.57
CA PHE A 4 -2.69 3.92 39.63
C PHE A 4 -2.72 3.29 38.23
N PHE A 5 -3.88 2.71 37.91
CA PHE A 5 -4.56 2.64 36.61
C PHE A 5 -5.50 1.43 36.65
N LYS A 6 -6.71 1.62 37.18
CA LYS A 6 -7.86 0.81 36.78
C LYS A 6 -8.13 1.15 35.32
N GLU A 7 -7.45 0.47 34.39
CA GLU A 7 -7.75 0.61 32.97
C GLU A 7 -9.19 0.17 32.73
N ARG A 8 -10.05 1.11 32.34
CA ARG A 8 -11.41 0.80 31.90
C ARG A 8 -11.30 0.09 30.55
N LYS A 9 -11.38 -1.24 30.55
CA LYS A 9 -11.64 -2.00 29.32
C LYS A 9 -12.98 -1.53 28.74
N LYS A 10 -12.99 -0.98 27.52
CA LYS A 10 -14.24 -0.82 26.75
C LYS A 10 -14.27 -1.86 25.64
N LYS A 11 -15.43 -2.10 25.04
CA LYS A 11 -15.54 -2.93 23.81
C LYS A 11 -15.31 -2.05 22.58
N ILE A 12 -14.71 -2.58 21.50
CA ILE A 12 -14.45 -1.80 20.25
C ILE A 12 -15.76 -1.25 19.72
N SER A 13 -16.84 -2.03 19.82
CA SER A 13 -18.18 -1.63 19.44
C SER A 13 -18.62 -0.28 20.02
N THR A 14 -18.22 0.04 21.26
CA THR A 14 -18.58 1.32 21.89
C THR A 14 -17.86 2.53 21.30
N LEU A 15 -16.72 2.35 20.62
CA LEU A 15 -15.99 3.45 19.97
C LEU A 15 -16.75 3.99 18.77
N PHE A 16 -17.46 3.11 18.07
CA PHE A 16 -18.14 3.42 16.82
C PHE A 16 -19.62 3.73 16.97
N ASN A 17 -20.19 3.53 18.17
CA ASN A 17 -21.59 3.87 18.46
C ASN A 17 -21.78 5.39 18.66
N ASP A 18 -20.72 6.10 19.06
CA ASP A 18 -20.73 7.56 19.25
C ASP A 18 -20.31 8.31 17.96
N ALA A 19 -20.29 7.61 16.82
CA ALA A 19 -19.88 8.18 15.54
C ALA A 19 -20.80 9.36 15.15
N PRO A 20 -20.24 10.48 14.66
CA PRO A 20 -21.03 11.64 14.30
C PRO A 20 -21.90 11.37 13.07
N ASN A 21 -23.11 11.92 13.06
CA ASN A 21 -24.05 11.80 11.94
C ASN A 21 -23.59 12.57 10.68
N THR A 22 -22.58 13.43 10.79
CA THR A 22 -22.05 14.23 9.67
C THR A 22 -20.53 14.34 9.73
N PHE A 23 -19.90 14.44 8.55
CA PHE A 23 -18.46 14.64 8.39
C PHE A 23 -18.18 16.02 7.81
N LYS A 24 -17.20 16.72 8.39
CA LYS A 24 -16.73 18.04 7.94
C LYS A 24 -16.02 17.97 6.60
N TYR A 25 -15.28 16.90 6.34
CA TYR A 25 -14.58 16.67 5.08
C TYR A 25 -15.03 15.35 4.49
N SER A 26 -15.29 15.38 3.18
CA SER A 26 -15.68 14.22 2.38
C SER A 26 -14.98 14.31 1.03
N PHE A 27 -14.23 13.28 0.68
CA PHE A 27 -13.51 13.18 -0.58
C PHE A 27 -13.81 11.84 -1.23
N THR A 28 -13.79 11.80 -2.56
CA THR A 28 -13.80 10.58 -3.35
C THR A 28 -12.52 10.56 -4.16
N ILE A 29 -11.67 9.57 -3.92
CA ILE A 29 -10.40 9.40 -4.65
C ILE A 29 -10.44 8.13 -5.48
N GLN A 30 -9.84 8.14 -6.67
CA GLN A 30 -9.77 6.97 -7.55
C GLN A 30 -8.33 6.49 -7.71
N VAL A 31 -8.08 5.25 -7.32
CA VAL A 31 -6.84 4.51 -7.61
C VAL A 31 -7.22 3.31 -8.48
N LYS A 32 -6.66 3.26 -9.69
CA LYS A 32 -7.06 2.34 -10.75
C LYS A 32 -8.58 2.38 -10.98
N ASP A 33 -9.22 1.23 -10.98
CA ASP A 33 -10.65 1.07 -11.24
C ASP A 33 -11.49 1.13 -9.95
N VAL A 34 -10.89 1.54 -8.81
CA VAL A 34 -11.57 1.59 -7.52
C VAL A 34 -11.64 3.01 -6.99
N VAL A 35 -12.84 3.42 -6.59
CA VAL A 35 -13.15 4.70 -5.97
C VAL A 35 -13.31 4.51 -4.46
N PHE A 36 -12.57 5.30 -3.69
CA PHE A 36 -12.64 5.32 -2.24
C PHE A 36 -13.25 6.63 -1.75
N GLY A 37 -14.35 6.53 -1.03
CA GLY A 37 -14.88 7.62 -0.22
C GLY A 37 -14.07 7.73 1.06
N ILE A 38 -13.60 8.92 1.41
CA ILE A 38 -12.87 9.19 2.65
C ILE A 38 -13.58 10.32 3.37
N HIS A 39 -14.07 10.03 4.57
CA HIS A 39 -14.77 10.98 5.42
C HIS A 39 -14.01 11.19 6.72
N THR A 40 -13.87 12.45 7.15
CA THR A 40 -13.22 12.76 8.43
C THR A 40 -13.72 14.07 9.02
N ASN A 41 -13.72 14.15 10.35
CA ASN A 41 -13.92 15.40 11.09
C ASN A 41 -12.59 16.05 11.53
N GLN A 42 -11.46 15.38 11.32
CA GLN A 42 -10.14 15.91 11.68
C GLN A 42 -9.66 16.90 10.63
N THR A 43 -9.45 18.15 11.03
CA THR A 43 -9.07 19.22 10.10
C THR A 43 -7.67 19.02 9.51
N SER A 44 -6.70 18.52 10.29
CA SER A 44 -5.36 18.23 9.78
C SER A 44 -5.38 17.16 8.70
N LEU A 45 -6.09 16.05 8.92
CA LEU A 45 -6.22 14.97 7.93
C LEU A 45 -6.99 15.43 6.68
N GLY A 46 -8.10 16.16 6.86
CA GLY A 46 -8.87 16.68 5.73
C GLY A 46 -8.05 17.60 4.82
N ASN A 47 -7.25 18.49 5.42
CA ASN A 47 -6.33 19.35 4.68
C ASN A 47 -5.21 18.56 4.00
N TYR A 48 -4.65 17.56 4.69
CA TYR A 48 -3.62 16.68 4.14
C TYR A 48 -4.13 15.95 2.89
N ILE A 49 -5.31 15.33 2.95
CA ILE A 49 -5.90 14.64 1.81
C ILE A 49 -6.15 15.62 0.67
N LYS A 50 -6.77 16.77 0.95
CA LYS A 50 -7.06 17.79 -0.07
C LYS A 50 -5.80 18.23 -0.82
N GLN A 51 -4.67 18.38 -0.12
CA GLN A 51 -3.41 18.82 -0.72
C GLN A 51 -2.68 17.68 -1.43
N THR A 52 -2.52 16.54 -0.77
CA THR A 52 -1.68 15.42 -1.24
C THR A 52 -2.38 14.58 -2.31
N TYR A 53 -3.71 14.45 -2.24
CA TYR A 53 -4.48 13.53 -3.08
C TYR A 53 -5.21 14.27 -4.20
N GLN A 54 -4.95 15.56 -4.41
CA GLN A 54 -5.71 16.41 -5.33
C GLN A 54 -5.86 15.83 -6.75
N GLU A 55 -4.82 15.18 -7.28
CA GLU A 55 -4.84 14.57 -8.62
C GLU A 55 -5.61 13.25 -8.70
N PHE A 56 -5.94 12.67 -7.54
CA PHE A 56 -6.71 11.44 -7.43
C PHE A 56 -8.17 11.71 -7.07
N ILE A 57 -8.55 12.93 -6.69
CA ILE A 57 -9.94 13.29 -6.38
C ILE A 57 -10.79 13.23 -7.66
N VAL A 58 -11.93 12.54 -7.58
CA VAL A 58 -12.89 12.38 -8.66
C VAL A 58 -14.31 12.63 -8.17
N ASP A 59 -15.22 12.99 -9.07
CA ASP A 59 -16.66 13.08 -8.78
C ASP A 59 -17.35 11.80 -9.25
N LYS A 60 -17.21 10.72 -8.46
CA LYS A 60 -17.78 9.40 -8.73
C LYS A 60 -18.27 8.75 -7.43
N PRO A 61 -19.30 7.91 -7.47
CA PRO A 61 -19.70 7.09 -6.33
C PRO A 61 -18.54 6.23 -5.82
N ALA A 62 -18.45 6.06 -4.50
CA ALA A 62 -17.41 5.25 -3.87
C ALA A 62 -17.76 3.76 -3.92
N ASP A 63 -16.79 2.93 -4.28
CA ASP A 63 -16.86 1.46 -4.14
C ASP A 63 -16.63 1.04 -2.69
N TYR A 64 -15.77 1.77 -1.97
CA TYR A 64 -15.51 1.59 -0.54
C TYR A 64 -15.53 2.92 0.19
N VAL A 65 -16.11 2.96 1.39
CA VAL A 65 -16.22 4.17 2.19
C VAL A 65 -15.45 4.02 3.49
N PHE A 66 -14.50 4.93 3.72
CA PHE A 66 -13.70 5.03 4.92
C PHE A 66 -14.16 6.18 5.79
N ASN A 67 -14.66 5.86 6.96
CA ASN A 67 -15.09 6.85 7.94
C ASN A 67 -14.05 6.93 9.07
N PHE A 68 -13.29 8.02 9.11
CA PHE A 68 -12.28 8.26 10.11
C PHE A 68 -12.85 9.08 11.28
N HIS A 69 -12.96 8.41 12.43
CA HIS A 69 -13.53 8.94 13.66
C HIS A 69 -12.42 9.34 14.63
N ASN A 70 -12.44 10.59 15.13
CA ASN A 70 -11.47 11.03 16.13
C ASN A 70 -11.73 10.31 17.46
N HIS A 71 -10.72 9.64 18.01
CA HIS A 71 -10.81 9.06 19.35
C HIS A 71 -9.85 9.76 20.33
N THR A 72 -10.38 10.24 21.45
CA THR A 72 -9.66 11.11 22.39
C THR A 72 -9.09 10.39 23.62
N LYS A 73 -9.37 9.10 23.83
CA LYS A 73 -8.92 8.37 25.03
C LYS A 73 -8.17 7.08 24.71
N SER A 74 -7.08 6.82 25.42
CA SER A 74 -6.43 5.51 25.42
C SER A 74 -7.36 4.53 26.10
N VAL A 75 -7.73 3.46 25.39
CA VAL A 75 -8.65 2.44 25.87
C VAL A 75 -8.01 1.10 25.56
N VAL A 76 -8.00 0.19 26.53
CA VAL A 76 -7.74 -1.23 26.28
C VAL A 76 -9.05 -1.82 25.81
N ILE A 77 -9.05 -2.39 24.61
CA ILE A 77 -10.31 -2.70 23.94
C ILE A 77 -10.51 -4.20 23.77
N ASP A 78 -11.69 -4.67 24.16
CA ASP A 78 -12.15 -6.05 23.96
C ASP A 78 -12.87 -6.16 22.61
N VAL A 79 -12.40 -7.09 21.76
CA VAL A 79 -12.90 -7.31 20.41
C VAL A 79 -14.02 -8.35 20.50
N SER A 80 -15.28 -7.91 20.48
CA SER A 80 -16.43 -8.81 20.43
C SER A 80 -17.05 -8.81 19.05
N GLU A 81 -17.31 -9.99 18.49
CA GLU A 81 -18.04 -10.12 17.23
C GLU A 81 -19.49 -9.62 17.36
N ASN A 82 -19.97 -8.93 16.32
CA ASN A 82 -21.37 -8.62 16.10
C ASN A 82 -21.83 -9.39 14.84
N GLU A 83 -23.12 -9.69 14.73
CA GLU A 83 -23.67 -10.33 13.53
C GLU A 83 -23.39 -9.50 12.26
N SER A 84 -23.45 -8.17 12.33
CA SER A 84 -23.32 -7.28 11.16
C SER A 84 -21.89 -6.83 10.84
N TYR A 85 -21.00 -6.77 11.84
CA TYR A 85 -19.66 -6.19 11.71
C TYR A 85 -18.58 -7.13 12.22
N THR A 86 -17.44 -7.11 11.55
CA THR A 86 -16.18 -7.62 12.09
C THR A 86 -15.36 -6.45 12.62
N TYR A 87 -14.67 -6.66 13.73
CA TYR A 87 -13.82 -5.67 14.38
C TYR A 87 -12.38 -6.19 14.42
N ASP A 88 -11.41 -5.32 14.17
CA ASP A 88 -10.00 -5.68 14.20
C ASP A 88 -9.12 -4.44 14.42
N PHE A 89 -7.81 -4.60 14.42
CA PHE A 89 -6.85 -3.52 14.54
C PHE A 89 -5.59 -3.74 13.69
N ILE A 90 -4.97 -2.64 13.28
CA ILE A 90 -3.60 -2.63 12.73
C ILE A 90 -2.74 -1.79 13.66
N GLN A 91 -1.57 -2.31 14.00
CA GLN A 91 -0.59 -1.61 14.82
C GLN A 91 0.57 -1.11 13.96
N PHE A 92 0.87 0.18 14.06
CA PHE A 92 2.08 0.80 13.53
C PHE A 92 2.91 1.32 14.71
N PHE A 93 4.00 0.63 15.05
CA PHE A 93 4.81 0.92 16.25
C PHE A 93 3.94 1.00 17.51
N ASP A 94 3.79 2.16 18.13
CA ASP A 94 2.99 2.36 19.35
C ASP A 94 1.55 2.84 19.05
N THR A 95 1.18 2.93 17.78
CA THR A 95 -0.08 3.48 17.30
C THR A 95 -1.02 2.37 16.82
N TYR A 96 -2.25 2.36 17.33
CA TYR A 96 -3.28 1.38 16.95
C TYR A 96 -4.39 2.04 16.15
N PHE A 97 -4.67 1.48 14.97
CA PHE A 97 -5.82 1.80 14.14
C PHE A 97 -6.86 0.69 14.34
N TYR A 98 -7.86 0.97 15.17
CA TYR A 98 -8.99 0.06 15.31
C TYR A 98 -9.97 0.32 14.18
N TYR A 99 -10.47 -0.74 13.57
CA TYR A 99 -11.44 -0.61 12.51
C TYR A 99 -12.56 -1.65 12.64
N ARG A 100 -13.72 -1.31 12.07
CA ARG A 100 -14.77 -2.28 11.79
C ARG A 100 -15.13 -2.22 10.33
N TYR A 101 -15.52 -3.35 9.77
CA TYR A 101 -16.03 -3.42 8.41
C TYR A 101 -17.32 -4.24 8.35
N GLY A 102 -18.22 -3.80 7.48
CA GLY A 102 -19.50 -4.47 7.27
C GLY A 102 -19.30 -5.82 6.58
N LYS A 103 -20.02 -6.86 7.02
CA LYS A 103 -19.98 -8.17 6.33
C LYS A 103 -20.63 -8.14 4.94
N GLN A 104 -21.50 -7.16 4.70
CA GLN A 104 -22.28 -7.00 3.46
C GLN A 104 -22.13 -5.60 2.83
N GLU A 105 -21.48 -4.67 3.54
CA GLU A 105 -21.33 -3.28 3.11
C GLU A 105 -19.85 -2.95 2.98
N PRO A 106 -19.44 -2.20 1.94
CA PRO A 106 -18.04 -1.82 1.74
C PRO A 106 -17.65 -0.60 2.60
N ILE A 107 -18.22 -0.51 3.80
CA ILE A 107 -17.96 0.56 4.76
C ILE A 107 -16.93 0.07 5.76
N VAL A 108 -15.90 0.89 5.97
CA VAL A 108 -14.84 0.69 6.96
C VAL A 108 -14.82 1.90 7.88
N ASP A 109 -15.24 1.71 9.13
CA ASP A 109 -15.11 2.73 10.15
C ASP A 109 -13.79 2.55 10.89
N ILE A 110 -13.04 3.64 11.08
CA ILE A 110 -11.71 3.63 11.68
C ILE A 110 -11.69 4.61 12.84
N ALA A 111 -11.29 4.14 14.01
CA ALA A 111 -11.03 4.99 15.16
C ALA A 111 -9.58 5.48 15.07
N LEU A 112 -9.41 6.76 14.76
CA LEU A 112 -8.12 7.41 14.73
C LEU A 112 -7.61 7.63 16.16
N PRO A 113 -6.33 7.32 16.42
CA PRO A 113 -5.68 7.66 17.69
C PRO A 113 -5.62 9.18 17.86
N SER A 114 -5.50 9.63 19.11
CA SER A 114 -5.45 11.07 19.44
C SER A 114 -4.21 11.77 18.87
N LYS A 115 -3.15 11.01 18.62
CA LYS A 115 -1.94 11.44 17.92
C LYS A 115 -1.56 10.36 16.92
N PHE A 116 -1.33 10.76 15.68
CA PHE A 116 -0.72 9.96 14.64
C PHE A 116 -0.03 10.89 13.65
N GLU A 117 0.89 10.32 12.91
CA GLU A 117 1.58 10.94 11.80
C GLU A 117 0.93 10.53 10.48
N PHE A 118 0.94 11.42 9.48
CA PHE A 118 0.25 11.13 8.21
C PHE A 118 0.77 9.88 7.50
N TRP A 119 2.04 9.51 7.68
CA TRP A 119 2.59 8.28 7.12
C TRP A 119 1.93 7.01 7.69
N GLU A 120 1.40 7.04 8.93
CA GLU A 120 0.65 5.92 9.52
C GLU A 120 -0.71 5.76 8.82
N PHE A 121 -1.39 6.87 8.55
CA PHE A 121 -2.61 6.89 7.74
C PHE A 121 -2.35 6.37 6.31
N GLU A 122 -1.27 6.81 5.67
CA GLU A 122 -0.89 6.32 4.35
C GLU A 122 -0.63 4.81 4.37
N ASN A 123 0.08 4.31 5.38
CA ASN A 123 0.37 2.88 5.50
C ASN A 123 -0.91 2.07 5.73
N PHE A 124 -1.85 2.55 6.55
CA PHE A 124 -3.16 1.93 6.68
C PHE A 124 -3.85 1.79 5.32
N PHE A 125 -3.86 2.88 4.54
CA PHE A 125 -4.50 2.89 3.22
C PHE A 125 -3.76 2.00 2.22
N LYS A 126 -2.42 1.93 2.27
CA LYS A 126 -1.60 1.01 1.46
C LYS A 126 -1.93 -0.45 1.74
N ILE A 127 -2.08 -0.84 3.01
CA ILE A 127 -2.46 -2.20 3.37
C ILE A 127 -3.83 -2.53 2.78
N PHE A 128 -4.79 -1.59 2.81
CA PHE A 128 -6.11 -1.81 2.22
C PHE A 128 -6.06 -1.91 0.69
N ILE A 129 -5.39 -0.99 0.03
CA ILE A 129 -5.19 -1.05 -1.43
C ILE A 129 -4.54 -2.39 -1.80
N SER A 130 -3.53 -2.82 -1.05
CA SER A 130 -2.89 -4.13 -1.24
C SER A 130 -3.89 -5.28 -1.11
N SER A 131 -4.74 -5.27 -0.07
CA SER A 131 -5.70 -6.36 0.19
C SER A 131 -6.81 -6.47 -0.85
N ILE A 132 -7.16 -5.38 -1.53
CA ILE A 132 -8.16 -5.40 -2.59
C ILE A 132 -7.54 -5.45 -4.00
N SER A 133 -6.24 -5.21 -4.15
CA SER A 133 -5.56 -5.09 -5.45
C SER A 133 -5.73 -6.30 -6.36
N LEU A 134 -5.80 -7.48 -5.76
CA LEU A 134 -6.00 -8.71 -6.51
C LEU A 134 -7.39 -8.79 -7.17
N LYS A 135 -8.42 -8.12 -6.64
CA LYS A 135 -9.76 -8.08 -7.25
C LYS A 135 -9.75 -7.45 -8.65
N PHE A 136 -8.73 -6.66 -8.94
CA PHE A 136 -8.51 -6.00 -10.22
C PHE A 136 -7.18 -6.40 -10.87
N ASN A 137 -6.73 -7.64 -10.60
CA ASN A 137 -5.51 -8.23 -11.18
C ASN A 137 -4.28 -7.35 -11.04
N ALA A 138 -4.10 -6.72 -9.87
CA ALA A 138 -2.93 -5.92 -9.57
C ALA A 138 -2.24 -6.39 -8.29
N LEU A 139 -0.98 -5.99 -8.15
CA LEU A 139 -0.22 -6.10 -6.90
C LEU A 139 0.32 -4.73 -6.53
N LEU A 140 0.29 -4.41 -5.24
CA LEU A 140 1.01 -3.26 -4.69
C LEU A 140 2.43 -3.69 -4.31
N ILE A 141 3.42 -3.22 -5.07
CA ILE A 141 4.84 -3.55 -4.84
C ILE A 141 5.63 -2.35 -4.32
N HIS A 142 6.55 -2.58 -3.39
CA HIS A 142 7.52 -1.63 -2.88
C HIS A 142 8.75 -1.61 -3.80
N ALA A 143 8.68 -0.78 -4.84
CA ALA A 143 9.70 -0.62 -5.86
C ALA A 143 9.72 0.81 -6.41
N SER A 144 10.89 1.26 -6.85
CA SER A 144 11.01 2.41 -7.74
C SER A 144 10.96 1.95 -9.20
N ALA A 145 10.26 2.68 -10.04
CA ALA A 145 10.06 2.37 -11.45
C ALA A 145 10.57 3.52 -12.34
N VAL A 146 11.38 3.19 -13.34
CA VAL A 146 11.87 4.14 -14.35
C VAL A 146 11.57 3.64 -15.76
N VAL A 147 11.54 4.56 -16.73
CA VAL A 147 11.29 4.25 -18.14
C VAL A 147 12.56 4.49 -18.96
N LYS A 148 13.08 3.42 -19.59
CA LYS A 148 14.23 3.48 -20.51
C LYS A 148 13.81 2.86 -21.83
N ASP A 149 13.99 3.58 -22.93
CA ASP A 149 13.70 3.09 -24.29
C ASP A 149 12.27 2.52 -24.45
N ASN A 150 11.27 3.19 -23.83
CA ASN A 150 9.87 2.74 -23.77
C ASN A 150 9.62 1.42 -23.00
N GLU A 151 10.60 0.92 -22.25
CA GLU A 151 10.47 -0.23 -21.37
C GLU A 151 10.57 0.16 -19.90
N ILE A 152 9.97 -0.66 -19.05
CA ILE A 152 9.93 -0.47 -17.59
C ILE A 152 11.14 -1.16 -16.97
N ILE A 153 11.83 -0.43 -16.09
CA ILE A 153 12.83 -1.00 -15.18
C ILE A 153 12.34 -0.81 -13.75
N LEU A 154 12.26 -1.91 -12.99
CA LEU A 154 11.87 -1.91 -11.59
C LEU A 154 13.09 -2.15 -10.71
N PHE A 155 13.22 -1.37 -9.65
CA PHE A 155 14.21 -1.59 -8.60
C PHE A 155 13.51 -1.79 -7.25
N SER A 156 13.75 -2.95 -6.63
CA SER A 156 13.21 -3.31 -5.32
C SER A 156 14.33 -3.51 -4.31
N GLY A 157 14.00 -3.45 -3.02
CA GLY A 157 14.99 -3.55 -1.96
C GLY A 157 14.36 -3.24 -0.61
N GLN A 158 15.00 -3.69 0.48
CA GLN A 158 14.65 -3.20 1.82
C GLN A 158 14.74 -1.67 1.87
N SER A 159 14.11 -1.05 2.87
CA SER A 159 14.32 0.37 3.12
C SER A 159 15.81 0.65 3.31
N GLY A 160 16.31 1.73 2.70
CA GLY A 160 17.75 2.03 2.68
C GLY A 160 18.60 1.27 1.65
N ALA A 161 18.04 0.31 0.90
CA ALA A 161 18.79 -0.43 -0.13
C ALA A 161 19.29 0.45 -1.29
N GLY A 162 18.74 1.66 -1.45
CA GLY A 162 19.14 2.63 -2.48
C GLY A 162 18.21 2.75 -3.68
N LYS A 163 16.93 2.36 -3.56
CA LYS A 163 15.90 2.48 -4.62
C LYS A 163 15.80 3.90 -5.20
N SER A 164 15.53 4.89 -4.36
CA SER A 164 15.44 6.30 -4.79
C SER A 164 16.79 6.82 -5.32
N THR A 165 17.91 6.33 -4.76
CA THR A 165 19.26 6.69 -5.24
C THR A 165 19.49 6.17 -6.65
N ILE A 166 19.23 4.89 -6.92
CA ILE A 166 19.46 4.30 -8.25
C ILE A 166 18.49 4.86 -9.29
N ALA A 167 17.22 5.09 -8.91
CA ALA A 167 16.25 5.74 -9.77
C ALA A 167 16.71 7.16 -10.16
N GLY A 168 17.21 7.95 -9.20
CA GLY A 168 17.78 9.28 -9.47
C GLY A 168 19.06 9.23 -10.32
N LEU A 169 19.99 8.32 -10.01
CA LEU A 169 21.23 8.14 -10.77
C LEU A 169 20.99 7.64 -12.20
N SER A 170 19.82 7.06 -12.49
CA SER A 170 19.51 6.53 -13.80
C SER A 170 19.39 7.61 -14.88
N GLY A 171 19.03 8.84 -14.48
CA GLY A 171 18.75 9.95 -15.41
C GLY A 171 17.48 9.75 -16.26
N TYR A 172 16.71 8.69 -16.03
CA TYR A 172 15.49 8.38 -16.76
C TYR A 172 14.23 8.93 -16.06
N PRO A 173 13.12 9.10 -16.79
CA PRO A 173 11.83 9.43 -16.18
C PRO A 173 11.44 8.40 -15.10
N ILE A 174 11.20 8.90 -13.88
CA ILE A 174 10.73 8.11 -12.75
C ILE A 174 9.20 8.10 -12.78
N ILE A 175 8.58 6.92 -12.82
CA ILE A 175 7.12 6.76 -12.69
C ILE A 175 6.73 6.94 -11.22
N HIS A 176 7.41 6.21 -10.33
CA HIS A 176 7.23 6.27 -8.88
C HIS A 176 8.50 5.77 -8.19
N ASP A 177 8.79 6.22 -6.96
CA ASP A 177 10.02 5.88 -6.23
C ASP A 177 9.84 5.05 -4.94
N ASP A 178 8.62 4.59 -4.65
CA ASP A 178 8.28 3.97 -3.36
C ASP A 178 7.38 2.77 -3.60
N ASN A 179 6.09 2.98 -3.90
CA ASN A 179 5.18 1.86 -4.16
C ASN A 179 4.33 2.12 -5.38
N ILE A 180 4.08 1.06 -6.13
CA ILE A 180 3.43 1.14 -7.43
C ILE A 180 2.49 -0.05 -7.58
N LEU A 181 1.34 0.20 -8.18
CA LEU A 181 0.44 -0.87 -8.59
C LEU A 181 0.94 -1.44 -9.91
N ILE A 182 1.06 -2.76 -10.00
CA ILE A 182 1.45 -3.47 -11.22
C ILE A 182 0.36 -4.46 -11.61
N SER A 183 -0.09 -4.38 -12.87
CA SER A 183 -1.09 -5.29 -13.45
C SER A 183 -0.51 -5.95 -14.71
N HIS A 184 -0.66 -7.26 -14.86
CA HIS A 184 -0.26 -7.97 -16.07
C HIS A 184 -1.44 -7.96 -17.07
N LEU A 185 -1.22 -7.41 -18.26
CA LEU A 185 -2.24 -7.25 -19.30
C LEU A 185 -2.26 -8.41 -20.31
N GLY A 186 -1.35 -9.38 -20.19
CA GLY A 186 -1.11 -10.43 -21.19
C GLY A 186 0.07 -10.11 -22.09
N ASP A 187 0.57 -11.13 -22.79
CA ASP A 187 1.69 -11.02 -23.75
C ASP A 187 2.97 -10.34 -23.21
N GLY A 188 3.17 -10.40 -21.88
CA GLY A 188 4.29 -9.77 -21.19
C GLY A 188 4.19 -8.24 -21.08
N LEU A 189 3.02 -7.66 -21.37
CA LEU A 189 2.71 -6.25 -21.14
C LEU A 189 2.24 -6.04 -19.70
N PHE A 190 2.70 -4.95 -19.12
CA PHE A 190 2.36 -4.53 -17.78
C PHE A 190 1.83 -3.10 -17.78
N GLU A 191 0.88 -2.86 -16.90
CA GLU A 191 0.43 -1.53 -16.52
C GLU A 191 0.96 -1.21 -15.12
N LEU A 192 1.58 -0.05 -15.01
CA LEU A 192 2.07 0.54 -13.78
C LEU A 192 1.23 1.76 -13.46
N GLU A 193 0.67 1.82 -12.26
CA GLU A 193 -0.10 2.97 -11.80
C GLU A 193 0.45 3.52 -10.49
N THR A 194 0.63 4.85 -10.47
CA THR A 194 1.00 5.59 -9.27
C THR A 194 -0.12 5.57 -8.23
N ILE A 195 0.25 5.62 -6.97
CA ILE A 195 -0.69 5.66 -5.84
C ILE A 195 -0.59 7.02 -5.14
N PRO A 196 -1.62 7.46 -4.39
CA PRO A 196 -1.68 8.82 -3.85
C PRO A 196 -0.85 9.00 -2.56
N PHE A 197 0.33 8.39 -2.48
CA PHE A 197 1.20 8.49 -1.31
C PHE A 197 2.52 9.11 -1.68
N LYS A 198 2.96 10.06 -0.84
CA LYS A 198 4.25 10.77 -0.98
C LYS A 198 4.36 11.64 -2.25
N ILE A 199 4.25 12.95 -2.07
CA ILE A 199 4.49 13.99 -3.09
C ILE A 199 5.98 13.99 -3.49
N PRO A 200 6.36 14.24 -4.76
CA PRO A 200 5.63 15.01 -5.79
C PRO A 200 5.12 14.24 -7.01
N TYR A 201 4.73 12.97 -6.86
CA TYR A 201 4.29 12.19 -8.03
C TYR A 201 2.85 12.54 -8.42
N LYS A 202 2.67 12.96 -9.67
CA LYS A 202 1.35 13.16 -10.30
C LYS A 202 0.69 11.81 -10.54
N LYS A 203 -0.64 11.80 -10.60
CA LYS A 203 -1.36 10.60 -11.04
C LYS A 203 -0.92 10.26 -12.45
N ASN A 204 -0.34 9.08 -12.62
CA ASN A 204 0.17 8.62 -13.90
C ASN A 204 0.00 7.11 -14.04
N THR A 205 -0.19 6.70 -15.28
CA THR A 205 -0.27 5.30 -15.68
C THR A 205 0.69 5.08 -16.85
N PHE A 206 1.48 4.02 -16.78
CA PHE A 206 2.41 3.64 -17.83
C PHE A 206 2.18 2.20 -18.23
N THR A 207 2.05 1.95 -19.54
CA THR A 207 1.93 0.60 -20.09
C THR A 207 3.15 0.26 -20.91
N GLY A 208 3.77 -0.88 -20.64
CA GLY A 208 4.93 -1.34 -21.40
C GLY A 208 5.42 -2.71 -20.98
N LYS A 209 6.49 -3.18 -21.64
CA LYS A 209 7.17 -4.41 -21.24
C LYS A 209 8.13 -4.12 -20.10
N ILE A 210 8.32 -5.10 -19.22
CA ILE A 210 9.36 -5.04 -18.21
C ILE A 210 10.68 -5.52 -18.82
N LYS A 211 11.64 -4.61 -18.87
CA LYS A 211 13.01 -4.89 -19.31
C LYS A 211 13.73 -5.72 -18.26
N GLY A 212 13.56 -5.35 -16.99
CA GLY A 212 14.07 -6.09 -15.84
C GLY A 212 13.50 -5.61 -14.52
N PHE A 213 13.43 -6.53 -13.57
CA PHE A 213 13.08 -6.26 -12.18
C PHE A 213 14.29 -6.63 -11.32
N TYR A 214 14.91 -5.65 -10.68
CA TYR A 214 16.18 -5.83 -9.99
C TYR A 214 16.01 -5.70 -8.48
N ARG A 215 16.40 -6.75 -7.74
CA ARG A 215 16.59 -6.68 -6.29
C ARG A 215 17.96 -6.09 -5.99
N LEU A 216 17.97 -4.97 -5.26
CA LEU A 216 19.17 -4.20 -4.99
C LEU A 216 19.98 -4.77 -3.81
N PHE A 217 21.29 -4.85 -4.01
CA PHE A 217 22.29 -5.13 -2.99
C PHE A 217 23.45 -4.13 -3.14
N GLN A 218 23.81 -3.42 -2.08
CA GLN A 218 25.00 -2.56 -2.11
C GLN A 218 26.25 -3.44 -2.16
N HIS A 219 27.19 -3.09 -3.02
CA HIS A 219 28.42 -3.85 -3.24
C HIS A 219 29.54 -2.92 -3.73
N ASP A 220 30.79 -3.37 -3.60
CA ASP A 220 31.98 -2.61 -4.06
C ASP A 220 32.19 -2.71 -5.58
N GLU A 221 31.37 -3.53 -6.24
CA GLU A 221 31.41 -3.77 -7.69
C GLU A 221 29.98 -3.85 -8.22
N THR A 222 29.79 -3.43 -9.47
CA THR A 222 28.48 -3.43 -10.12
C THR A 222 28.32 -4.63 -11.04
N PHE A 223 27.38 -5.54 -10.74
CA PHE A 223 27.07 -6.71 -11.57
C PHE A 223 25.63 -7.19 -11.39
N ILE A 224 25.12 -7.91 -12.39
CA ILE A 224 23.80 -8.56 -12.36
C ILE A 224 24.00 -10.06 -12.14
N ARG A 225 23.16 -10.64 -11.28
CA ARG A 225 23.09 -12.08 -11.05
C ARG A 225 21.72 -12.61 -11.42
N ASP A 226 21.71 -13.55 -12.34
CA ASP A 226 20.52 -14.36 -12.62
C ASP A 226 20.20 -15.27 -11.44
N ILE A 227 18.92 -15.50 -11.21
CA ILE A 227 18.43 -16.28 -10.07
C ILE A 227 17.36 -17.27 -10.53
N GLU A 228 17.30 -18.39 -9.82
CA GLU A 228 16.30 -19.43 -10.06
C GLU A 228 14.87 -18.94 -9.79
N LYS A 229 13.88 -19.56 -10.44
CA LYS A 229 12.46 -19.16 -10.39
C LYS A 229 11.91 -19.03 -8.97
N ASN A 230 12.26 -19.95 -8.08
CA ASN A 230 11.80 -19.92 -6.69
C ASN A 230 12.32 -18.67 -5.97
N LYS A 231 13.56 -18.28 -6.23
CA LYS A 231 14.16 -17.07 -5.66
C LYS A 231 13.56 -15.80 -6.28
N GLN A 232 13.19 -15.81 -7.57
CA GLN A 232 12.45 -14.73 -8.20
C GLN A 232 11.10 -14.50 -7.54
N LEU A 233 10.33 -15.58 -7.33
CA LEU A 233 9.05 -15.53 -6.62
C LEU A 233 9.24 -14.97 -5.20
N THR A 234 10.21 -15.48 -4.46
CA THR A 234 10.54 -14.97 -3.12
C THR A 234 10.85 -13.47 -3.13
N HIS A 235 11.63 -12.97 -4.09
CA HIS A 235 11.91 -11.53 -4.20
C HIS A 235 10.67 -10.69 -4.54
N LEU A 236 9.76 -11.20 -5.38
CA LEU A 236 8.48 -10.54 -5.64
C LEU A 236 7.64 -10.48 -4.36
N LEU A 237 7.52 -11.60 -3.63
CA LEU A 237 6.73 -11.68 -2.40
C LEU A 237 7.28 -10.75 -1.31
N PHE A 238 8.61 -10.65 -1.17
CA PHE A 238 9.24 -9.68 -0.27
C PHE A 238 9.04 -8.21 -0.69
N GLY A 239 8.67 -7.98 -1.94
CA GLY A 239 8.30 -6.66 -2.45
C GLY A 239 6.85 -6.30 -2.18
N LEU A 240 5.98 -7.23 -1.78
CA LEU A 240 4.56 -6.93 -1.53
C LEU A 240 4.39 -6.15 -0.24
N TRP A 241 3.46 -5.18 -0.23
CA TRP A 241 3.16 -4.40 0.97
C TRP A 241 2.49 -5.18 2.08
N ALA A 242 1.58 -6.09 1.72
CA ALA A 242 0.88 -6.91 2.69
C ALA A 242 0.25 -8.14 2.05
N PHE A 243 0.34 -9.27 2.76
CA PHE A 243 -0.63 -10.37 2.68
C PHE A 243 -1.87 -9.97 3.50
N ASP A 244 -3.02 -10.62 3.32
CA ASP A 244 -4.31 -10.12 3.86
C ASP A 244 -4.29 -9.78 5.37
N HIS A 245 -4.67 -8.53 5.70
CA HIS A 245 -4.83 -8.00 7.06
C HIS A 245 -6.27 -7.58 7.38
N PHE A 246 -7.21 -7.66 6.42
CA PHE A 246 -8.59 -7.20 6.60
C PHE A 246 -9.57 -8.34 6.89
N GLY A 247 -9.05 -9.46 7.38
CA GLY A 247 -9.83 -10.58 7.87
C GLY A 247 -10.77 -11.17 6.82
N ASN A 248 -10.29 -11.44 5.58
CA ASN A 248 -11.10 -12.33 4.74
C ASN A 248 -11.34 -13.61 5.55
N LYS A 249 -12.60 -14.03 5.69
CA LYS A 249 -12.96 -15.28 6.38
C LYS A 249 -12.19 -16.50 5.84
N ASN A 250 -11.62 -16.37 4.64
CA ASN A 250 -10.67 -17.28 4.03
C ASN A 250 -9.32 -16.58 3.71
N THR A 251 -8.63 -16.00 4.69
CA THR A 251 -7.25 -15.46 4.54
C THR A 251 -6.34 -16.46 3.80
N MET A 252 -6.52 -17.76 4.04
CA MET A 252 -5.83 -18.82 3.31
C MET A 252 -6.15 -18.83 1.80
N GLN A 253 -7.41 -18.62 1.41
CA GLN A 253 -7.80 -18.51 -0.01
C GLN A 253 -7.25 -17.24 -0.66
N TYR A 254 -7.29 -16.11 0.05
CA TYR A 254 -6.70 -14.87 -0.47
C TYR A 254 -5.20 -15.04 -0.71
N ASN A 255 -4.47 -15.53 0.28
CA ASN A 255 -3.03 -15.75 0.16
C ASN A 255 -2.72 -16.77 -0.94
N ALA A 256 -3.53 -17.82 -1.10
CA ALA A 256 -3.41 -18.75 -2.23
C ALA A 256 -3.61 -18.06 -3.58
N ASN A 257 -4.58 -17.15 -3.70
CA ASN A 257 -4.81 -16.38 -4.92
C ASN A 257 -3.65 -15.41 -5.21
N VAL A 258 -3.09 -14.73 -4.19
CA VAL A 258 -1.89 -13.89 -4.35
C VAL A 258 -0.72 -14.73 -4.86
N MET A 259 -0.46 -15.88 -4.21
CA MET A 259 0.62 -16.79 -4.62
C MET A 259 0.44 -17.30 -6.05
N LYS A 260 -0.79 -17.65 -6.43
CA LYS A 260 -1.13 -18.05 -7.80
C LYS A 260 -0.81 -16.92 -8.78
N TYR A 261 -1.30 -15.71 -8.52
CA TYR A 261 -1.06 -14.56 -9.40
C TYR A 261 0.43 -14.21 -9.50
N CYS A 262 1.17 -14.21 -8.39
CA CYS A 262 2.62 -14.03 -8.40
C CYS A 262 3.32 -15.10 -9.26
N THR A 263 2.93 -16.37 -9.13
CA THR A 263 3.50 -17.47 -9.91
C THR A 263 3.22 -17.29 -11.41
N GLU A 264 2.06 -16.77 -11.78
CA GLU A 264 1.67 -16.48 -13.16
C GLU A 264 2.51 -15.35 -13.77
N ILE A 265 2.78 -14.27 -13.03
CA ILE A 265 3.46 -13.09 -13.59
C ILE A 265 5.00 -13.14 -13.51
N VAL A 266 5.57 -13.89 -12.55
CA VAL A 266 7.03 -13.97 -12.34
C VAL A 266 7.82 -14.28 -13.62
N PRO A 267 7.41 -15.24 -14.49
CA PRO A 267 8.10 -15.51 -15.75
C PRO A 267 8.24 -14.30 -16.68
N HIS A 268 7.36 -13.31 -16.55
CA HIS A 268 7.32 -12.10 -17.39
C HIS A 268 8.07 -10.91 -16.77
N LEU A 269 8.33 -10.92 -15.45
CA LEU A 269 8.99 -9.83 -14.73
C LEU A 269 10.51 -9.80 -14.90
N LYS A 270 11.14 -10.89 -15.34
CA LYS A 270 12.60 -11.02 -15.51
C LYS A 270 13.36 -10.59 -14.24
N ILE A 271 13.01 -11.19 -13.10
CA ILE A 271 13.57 -10.79 -11.80
C ILE A 271 15.02 -11.24 -11.66
N LYS A 272 15.91 -10.33 -11.30
CA LYS A 272 17.35 -10.56 -11.10
C LYS A 272 17.85 -9.86 -9.83
N GLU A 273 19.06 -10.18 -9.39
CA GLU A 273 19.75 -9.41 -8.35
C GLU A 273 20.72 -8.42 -9.01
N LEU A 274 20.69 -7.17 -8.56
CA LEU A 274 21.63 -6.13 -8.97
C LEU A 274 22.48 -5.75 -7.76
N TYR A 275 23.75 -6.09 -7.85
CA TYR A 275 24.79 -5.64 -6.95
C TYR A 275 25.36 -4.35 -7.53
N PHE A 276 25.39 -3.27 -6.76
CA PHE A 276 25.73 -1.96 -7.31
C PHE A 276 26.55 -1.10 -6.34
N THR A 277 27.44 -0.32 -6.92
CA THR A 277 28.10 0.83 -6.31
C THR A 277 27.18 2.05 -6.37
N LYS A 278 27.41 3.08 -5.55
CA LYS A 278 26.62 4.33 -5.59
C LYS A 278 26.99 5.25 -6.78
N THR A 279 27.22 4.65 -7.94
CA THR A 279 27.55 5.30 -9.23
C THR A 279 26.52 4.88 -10.28
N ASN A 280 26.60 5.46 -11.48
CA ASN A 280 25.70 5.15 -12.59
C ASN A 280 26.18 3.98 -13.46
N ASP A 281 27.19 3.21 -13.03
CA ASP A 281 27.76 2.11 -13.82
C ASP A 281 26.77 1.00 -14.15
N PHE A 282 25.75 0.81 -13.30
CA PHE A 282 24.69 -0.17 -13.51
C PHE A 282 23.91 0.08 -14.80
N LEU A 283 23.89 1.31 -15.32
CA LEU A 283 23.20 1.68 -16.56
C LEU A 283 23.66 0.92 -17.79
N LYS A 284 24.91 0.42 -17.77
CA LYS A 284 25.50 -0.42 -18.83
C LYS A 284 24.94 -1.85 -18.80
N LEU A 285 24.38 -2.27 -17.66
CA LEU A 285 23.88 -3.61 -17.43
C LEU A 285 22.35 -3.72 -17.52
N VAL A 286 21.63 -2.61 -17.35
CA VAL A 286 20.14 -2.56 -17.31
C VAL A 286 19.48 -1.99 -18.55
#